data_AF-A0AAV1J2M9-F1
#
_entry.id   AF-A0AAV1J2M9-F1
#
_cell.length_a   1.000
_cell.length_b   1.000
_cell.length_c   1.000
_cell.angle_alpha   90.00
_cell.angle_beta   90.00
_cell.angle_gamma   90.00
#
_symmetry.space_group_name_H-M   'P 1'
#
loop_
_entity.id
_entity.type
_entity.pdbx_description
1 polymer ?
#
loop_
_entity_poly.entity_id
_entity_poly.type
_entity_poly.pdbx_seq_one_letter_code
_entity_poly.pdbx_strand_id
1 'polypeptide(L)' 'MFITNTLLKKAKSKHIMVLMESVVSGHKFNYIRERLADKLELIRFDPYIQQESLYKERKKIRSIKK' A
#
# COMPACT_ATOMS: atom_id res chain seq x y z
N MET A 1 -2.36 8.16 39.88
CA MET A 1 -1.61 8.41 38.63
C MET A 1 -2.27 7.56 37.54
N PHE A 2 -2.99 8.18 36.59
CA PHE A 2 -3.79 7.44 35.61
C PHE A 2 -2.93 7.02 34.42
N ILE A 3 -2.59 5.73 34.36
CA ILE A 3 -1.93 5.15 33.18
C ILE A 3 -3.00 5.04 32.09
N THR A 4 -3.01 6.01 31.17
CA THR A 4 -3.98 6.00 30.06
C THR A 4 -3.49 5.04 28.97
N ASN A 5 -4.44 4.42 28.23
CA ASN A 5 -4.15 3.51 27.12
C ASN A 5 -3.27 4.13 26.00
N THR A 6 -3.08 5.45 26.00
CA THR A 6 -2.18 6.14 25.08
C THR A 6 -0.71 5.80 25.33
N LEU A 7 -0.29 5.66 26.60
CA LEU A 7 1.09 5.32 26.96
C LEU A 7 1.45 3.86 26.62
N LEU A 8 0.48 2.95 26.66
CA LEU A 8 0.67 1.51 26.38
C LEU A 8 0.61 1.16 24.88
N LYS A 9 0.38 2.15 24.00
CA LYS A 9 0.11 1.89 22.58
C LYS A 9 1.41 1.66 21.81
N LYS A 10 1.53 0.49 21.18
CA LYS A 10 2.70 0.14 20.36
C LYS A 10 2.85 1.09 19.16
N ALA A 11 4.08 1.55 18.92
CA ALA A 11 4.41 2.39 17.78
C ALA A 11 3.98 1.75 16.45
N LYS A 12 3.34 2.53 15.58
CA LYS A 12 2.90 2.07 14.25
C LYS A 12 4.11 1.96 13.33
N SER A 13 4.07 1.02 12.38
CA SER A 13 5.12 0.90 11.36
C SER A 13 5.17 2.12 10.43
N LYS A 14 6.37 2.53 10.03
CA LYS A 14 6.58 3.59 9.03
C LYS A 14 6.07 3.18 7.64
N HIS A 15 6.27 1.91 7.26
CA HIS A 15 5.93 1.40 5.94
C HIS A 15 4.73 0.44 5.98
N ILE A 16 3.97 0.43 4.89
CA ILE A 16 2.84 -0.48 4.67
C ILE A 16 2.96 -1.12 3.29
N MET A 17 2.52 -2.37 3.21
CA MET A 17 2.40 -3.09 1.94
C MET A 17 0.98 -2.92 1.41
N VAL A 18 0.89 -2.50 0.16
CA VAL A 18 -0.36 -2.22 -0.54
C VAL A 18 -0.46 -3.08 -1.80
N LEU A 19 -1.69 -3.40 -2.17
CA LEU A 19 -2.02 -4.08 -3.41
C LEU A 19 -2.32 -3.02 -4.47
N MET A 20 -1.50 -2.98 -5.50
CA MET A 20 -1.71 -2.19 -6.71
C MET A 20 -2.52 -3.02 -7.70
N GLU A 21 -3.43 -2.39 -8.41
CA GLU A 21 -4.28 -3.01 -9.42
C GLU A 21 -4.29 -2.17 -10.70
N SER A 22 -4.12 -2.83 -11.85
CA SER A 22 -4.25 -2.21 -13.17
C SER A 22 -5.69 -1.75 -13.37
N VAL A 23 -5.86 -0.53 -13.85
CA VAL A 23 -7.19 0.04 -14.15
C VAL A 23 -7.86 -0.70 -15.31
N VAL A 24 -7.08 -1.31 -16.22
CA VAL A 24 -7.61 -1.89 -17.45
C VAL A 24 -7.85 -3.40 -17.30
N SER A 25 -6.83 -4.18 -16.92
CA SER A 25 -6.93 -5.65 -16.89
C SER A 25 -7.30 -6.23 -15.53
N GLY A 26 -7.13 -5.47 -14.45
CA GLY A 26 -7.21 -5.99 -13.08
C GLY A 26 -6.00 -6.84 -12.65
N HIS A 27 -4.88 -6.82 -13.40
CA HIS A 27 -3.61 -7.39 -12.95
C HIS A 27 -3.17 -6.76 -11.62
N LYS A 28 -2.65 -7.57 -10.70
CA LYS A 28 -2.36 -7.15 -9.31
C LYS A 28 -0.92 -7.42 -8.95
N PHE A 29 -0.32 -6.49 -8.22
CA PHE A 29 0.99 -6.69 -7.62
C PHE A 29 1.11 -5.97 -6.28
N ASN A 30 2.12 -6.34 -5.49
CA ASN A 30 2.36 -5.75 -4.18
C ASN A 30 3.40 -4.65 -4.27
N TYR A 31 3.16 -3.53 -3.58
CA TYR A 31 4.10 -2.43 -3.48
C TYR A 31 4.23 -1.95 -2.02
N ILE A 32 5.36 -1.33 -1.70
CA ILE A 32 5.63 -0.79 -0.37
C ILE A 32 5.57 0.72 -0.46
N ARG A 33 4.75 1.35 0.39
CA ARG A 33 4.70 2.80 0.51
C ARG A 33 4.84 3.27 1.96
N GLU A 34 5.14 4.54 2.12
CA GLU A 34 5.11 5.20 3.41
C GLU A 34 3.66 5.38 3.90
N ARG A 35 3.44 5.19 5.20
CA ARG A 35 2.10 5.20 5.82
C ARG A 35 1.40 6.55 5.71
N LEU A 36 2.16 7.64 5.78
CA LEU A 36 1.64 9.01 5.75
C LEU A 36 1.54 9.59 4.34
N ALA A 37 2.03 8.87 3.33
CA ALA A 37 1.93 9.30 1.94
C ALA A 37 0.51 9.12 1.39
N ASP A 38 0.20 9.89 0.34
CA ASP A 38 -1.04 9.78 -0.42
C ASP A 38 -1.16 8.43 -1.15
N LYS A 39 -2.35 8.18 -1.72
CA LYS A 39 -2.59 6.99 -2.53
C LYS A 39 -1.69 7.01 -3.76
N LEU A 40 -1.06 5.87 -4.02
CA LEU A 40 -0.10 5.75 -5.11
C LEU A 40 -0.82 5.49 -6.45
N GLU A 41 -0.39 6.18 -7.49
CA GLU A 41 -0.71 5.89 -8.88
C GLU A 41 0.60 5.76 -9.66
N LEU A 42 0.73 4.71 -10.47
CA LEU A 42 1.96 4.45 -11.22
C LEU A 42 1.66 3.84 -12.59
N ILE A 43 2.48 4.19 -13.57
CA ILE A 43 2.43 3.60 -14.90
C ILE A 43 3.39 2.41 -14.92
N ARG A 44 2.90 1.25 -15.32
CA ARG A 44 3.70 0.03 -15.43
C ARG A 44 3.19 -0.85 -16.55
N PHE A 45 4.08 -1.65 -17.13
CA PHE A 45 3.72 -2.70 -18.07
C PHE A 45 2.71 -3.69 -17.46
N ASP A 46 1.62 -3.91 -18.18
CA ASP A 46 0.59 -4.88 -17.87
C ASP A 46 0.78 -6.15 -18.72
N PRO A 47 1.10 -7.30 -18.11
CA PRO A 47 1.34 -8.54 -18.85
C PRO A 47 0.12 -9.03 -19.66
N TYR A 48 -1.10 -8.71 -19.24
CA TYR A 48 -2.30 -9.19 -19.93
C TYR A 48 -2.61 -8.43 -21.21
N ILE A 49 -2.31 -7.12 -21.23
CA ILE A 49 -2.55 -6.25 -22.39
C ILE A 49 -1.26 -6.10 -23.23
N GLN A 50 -0.12 -6.44 -22.64
CA GLN A 50 1.22 -6.23 -23.21
C GLN A 50 1.51 -4.76 -23.55
N GLN A 51 0.96 -3.86 -22.75
CA GLN A 51 1.14 -2.40 -22.88
C GLN A 51 1.32 -1.76 -21.51
N GLU A 52 1.79 -0.52 -21.48
CA GLU A 52 1.83 0.26 -20.24
C GLU A 52 0.42 0.65 -19.82
N SER A 53 0.08 0.36 -18.56
CA SER A 53 -1.21 0.67 -17.95
C SER A 53 -1.01 1.45 -16.66
N LEU A 54 -2.02 2.23 -16.30
CA LEU A 54 -2.08 2.89 -15.01
C LEU A 54 -2.51 1.87 -13.94
N TYR A 55 -1.74 1.83 -12.85
CA TYR A 55 -2.04 1.06 -11.66
C TYR A 55 -2.41 2.00 -10.52
N LYS A 56 -3.49 1.66 -9.81
CA LYS A 56 -3.95 2.39 -8.63
C LYS A 56 -3.87 1.53 -7.38
N GLU A 57 -3.66 2.17 -6.23
CA GLU A 57 -3.75 1.50 -4.94
C GLU A 57 -5.18 1.05 -4.65
N ARG A 58 -5.39 -0.27 -4.52
CA ARG A 58 -6.71 -0.84 -4.22
C ARG A 58 -6.93 -0.99 -2.71
N LYS A 59 -6.00 -1.68 -2.04
CA LYS A 59 -6.12 -1.99 -0.61
C LYS A 59 -4.77 -2.12 0.08
N LYS A 60 -4.75 -1.79 1.37
CA LYS A 60 -3.65 -2.14 2.25
C LYS A 60 -3.71 -3.63 2.61
N ILE A 61 -2.59 -4.33 2.47
CA ILE A 61 -2.46 -5.74 2.85
C ILE A 61 -2.00 -5.86 4.30
N ARG A 62 -0.80 -5.34 4.60
CA ARG A 62 -0.19 -5.49 5.92
C ARG A 62 0.70 -4.32 6.30
N SER A 63 0.91 -4.17 7.60
CA SER A 63 1.90 -3.24 8.14
C SER A 63 3.25 -3.97 8.23
N ILE A 64 4.30 -3.41 7.65
CA ILE A 64 5.63 -4.03 7.70
C ILE A 64 6.23 -3.71 9.07
N LYS A 65 6.35 -4.71 9.93
CA LYS A 65 7.12 -4.54 11.18
C LYS A 65 8.60 -4.52 10.79
N LYS A 66 9.28 -3.47 11.22
CA LYS A 66 10.75 -3.44 11.25
C LYS A 66 11.19 -4.17 12.52
#